data_AF-A0A950MFH5-F1
#
_entry.id   AF-A0A950MFH5-F1
#
_cell.length_a   1.000
_cell.length_b   1.000
_cell.length_c   1.000
_cell.angle_alpha   90.00
_cell.angle_beta   90.00
_cell.angle_gamma   90.00
#
_symmetry.space_group_name_H-M   'P 1'
#
loop_
_entity.id
_entity.type
_entity.pdbx_description
1 polymer ?
#
loop_
_entity_poly.entity_id
_entity_poly.type
_entity_poly.pdbx_seq_one_letter_code
_entity_poly.pdbx_strand_id
1 'polypeptide(L)'
;MFGLRFRNRDRSLRTYFLADQRVPWWAIALSIVAAETSALTIISVPGLAYTGDWGFLQIVLGYLLGRVVVCILFLPRYFRGELLTAYQVIGRRFGPRLHTLTAFLFLFLRAAAEGVRVFAVSIIVGIAIGTQDLVSIAIICVLTLIYTLEGGMTAVIWTDVVQMILYLVGTVAGVLTLGHLVPGGWSAIHGAAAQAHKLTIAHFAFNLTPTYTFWAGLIGGCFLTMASHGTDQLMVQRLLAARNLSESRLALLSSGVVILTQFALFLAIGTGLYVFYSSAAAGS
;
A
#
# COMPACT_ATOMS: atom_id res chain seq x y z
N MET A 1 15.82 -15.14 8.25
CA MET A 1 17.29 -14.96 8.29
C MET A 1 17.80 -13.58 7.86
N PHE A 2 16.99 -12.68 7.29
CA PHE A 2 17.44 -11.32 6.94
C PHE A 2 17.68 -10.40 8.17
N GLY A 3 16.80 -10.42 9.18
CA GLY A 3 16.96 -9.57 10.38
C GLY A 3 18.25 -9.84 11.17
N LEU A 4 18.66 -11.11 11.30
CA LEU A 4 19.90 -11.49 11.99
C LEU A 4 21.18 -11.00 11.29
N ARG A 5 21.13 -10.78 9.96
CA ARG A 5 22.27 -10.27 9.18
C ARG A 5 22.40 -8.75 9.26
N PHE A 6 21.31 -8.05 9.59
CA PHE A 6 21.29 -6.60 9.88
C PHE A 6 21.41 -6.30 11.38
N ARG A 7 21.72 -7.29 12.21
CA ARG A 7 21.93 -7.11 13.66
C ARG A 7 23.13 -6.21 13.91
N ASN A 8 22.86 -4.91 14.02
CA ASN A 8 23.89 -3.89 14.19
C ASN A 8 24.30 -3.80 15.67
N ARG A 9 25.61 -3.84 15.94
CA ARG A 9 26.17 -3.76 17.30
C ARG A 9 26.07 -2.37 17.93
N ASP A 10 25.86 -1.33 17.13
CA ASP A 10 25.78 0.06 17.59
C ASP A 10 24.33 0.49 17.88
N ARG A 11 24.00 0.58 19.16
CA ARG A 11 22.66 0.89 19.70
C ARG A 11 22.37 2.40 19.75
N SER A 12 22.53 3.13 18.64
CA SER A 12 22.06 4.52 18.58
C SER A 12 20.58 4.55 18.16
N LEU A 13 19.75 5.35 18.87
CA LEU A 13 18.33 5.55 18.49
C LEU A 13 18.20 6.05 17.05
N ARG A 14 19.18 6.84 16.58
CA ARG A 14 19.23 7.35 15.20
C ARG A 14 19.38 6.22 14.18
N THR A 15 20.23 5.23 14.45
CA THR A 15 20.44 4.07 13.58
C THR A 15 19.19 3.21 13.52
N TYR A 16 18.53 2.99 14.66
CA TYR A 16 17.30 2.19 14.73
C TYR A 16 16.11 2.85 14.00
N PHE A 17 15.91 4.16 14.16
CA PHE A 17 14.75 4.88 13.63
C PHE A 17 14.96 5.59 12.30
N LEU A 18 16.19 5.90 11.89
CA LEU A 18 16.48 6.63 10.64
C LEU A 18 17.38 5.86 9.67
N ALA A 19 17.76 4.62 9.99
CA ALA A 19 18.62 3.79 9.14
C ALA A 19 19.93 4.50 8.70
N ASP A 20 20.45 5.36 9.57
CA ASP A 20 21.57 6.28 9.32
C ASP A 20 21.46 7.11 8.03
N GLN A 21 20.25 7.31 7.50
CA GLN A 21 19.98 8.00 6.25
C GLN A 21 20.70 7.37 5.04
N ARG A 22 20.96 6.06 5.04
CA ARG A 22 21.75 5.39 3.98
C ARG A 22 20.91 4.60 2.98
N VAL A 23 19.60 4.52 3.20
CA VAL A 23 18.69 3.72 2.39
C VAL A 23 18.52 4.38 1.01
N PRO A 24 18.70 3.64 -0.10
CA PRO A 24 18.53 4.21 -1.43
C PRO A 24 17.07 4.52 -1.72
N TRP A 25 16.82 5.59 -2.47
CA TRP A 25 15.46 6.09 -2.78
C TRP A 25 14.53 5.01 -3.36
N TRP A 26 15.04 4.09 -4.19
CA TRP A 26 14.23 3.04 -4.80
C TRP A 26 13.72 2.02 -3.77
N ALA A 27 14.51 1.72 -2.73
CA ALA A 27 14.10 0.81 -1.66
C ALA A 27 13.03 1.48 -0.79
N ILE A 28 13.16 2.79 -0.55
CA ILE A 28 12.14 3.58 0.14
C ILE A 28 10.85 3.60 -0.70
N ALA A 29 10.95 3.82 -2.02
CA ALA A 29 9.79 3.82 -2.92
C ALA A 29 9.03 2.50 -2.85
N LEU A 30 9.72 1.36 -2.97
CA LEU A 30 9.11 0.04 -2.86
C LEU A 30 8.55 -0.21 -1.46
N SER A 31 9.25 0.20 -0.41
CA SER A 31 8.75 0.05 0.96
C SER A 31 7.47 0.86 1.22
N ILE A 32 7.35 2.05 0.65
CA ILE A 32 6.11 2.85 0.71
C ILE A 32 4.95 2.07 0.07
N VAL A 33 5.16 1.52 -1.13
CA VAL A 33 4.12 0.75 -1.83
C VAL A 33 3.76 -0.53 -1.08
N ALA A 34 4.74 -1.26 -0.53
CA ALA A 34 4.47 -2.45 0.28
C ALA A 34 3.67 -2.13 1.53
N ALA A 35 3.99 -1.01 2.20
CA ALA A 35 3.28 -0.58 3.40
C ALA A 35 1.83 -0.12 3.09
N GLU A 36 1.60 0.42 1.89
CA GLU A 36 0.26 0.79 1.41
C GLU A 36 -0.54 -0.44 0.93
N THR A 37 0.14 -1.47 0.43
CA THR A 37 -0.48 -2.65 -0.18
C THR A 37 -0.68 -3.75 0.86
N SER A 38 -1.93 -3.95 1.25
CA SER A 38 -2.32 -5.03 2.15
C SER A 38 -2.82 -6.27 1.39
N ALA A 39 -2.88 -7.42 2.06
CA ALA A 39 -3.53 -8.61 1.51
C ALA A 39 -5.00 -8.35 1.13
N LEU A 40 -5.69 -7.51 1.90
CA LEU A 40 -7.05 -7.07 1.57
C LEU A 40 -7.06 -6.30 0.24
N THR A 41 -6.08 -5.43 0.00
CA THR A 41 -5.96 -4.69 -1.26
C THR A 41 -5.82 -5.63 -2.46
N ILE A 42 -5.00 -6.68 -2.32
CA ILE A 42 -4.74 -7.67 -3.38
C ILE A 42 -6.02 -8.41 -3.79
N ILE A 43 -6.94 -8.66 -2.84
CA ILE A 43 -8.21 -9.35 -3.12
C ILE A 43 -9.31 -8.38 -3.54
N SER A 44 -9.45 -7.26 -2.83
CA SER A 44 -10.57 -6.34 -3.00
C SER A 44 -10.50 -5.58 -4.32
N VAL A 45 -9.33 -5.18 -4.79
CA VAL A 45 -9.22 -4.38 -6.03
C VAL A 45 -9.62 -5.17 -7.28
N PRO A 46 -9.14 -6.41 -7.50
CA PRO A 46 -9.70 -7.25 -8.55
C PRO A 46 -11.21 -7.45 -8.38
N GLY A 47 -11.69 -7.61 -7.14
CA GLY A 47 -13.13 -7.69 -6.84
C GLY A 47 -13.94 -6.47 -7.30
N LEU A 48 -13.38 -5.26 -7.15
CA LEU A 48 -14.00 -4.02 -7.64
C LEU A 48 -14.14 -4.00 -9.16
N ALA A 49 -13.10 -4.43 -9.89
CA ALA A 49 -13.17 -4.52 -11.35
C ALA A 49 -14.04 -5.69 -11.83
N TYR A 50 -14.13 -6.77 -11.05
CA TYR A 50 -15.00 -7.91 -11.36
C TYR A 50 -16.47 -7.49 -11.33
N THR A 51 -16.92 -6.80 -10.27
CA THR A 51 -18.31 -6.37 -10.11
C THR A 51 -18.62 -5.05 -10.81
N GLY A 52 -17.64 -4.16 -10.97
CA GLY A 52 -17.78 -2.83 -11.55
C GLY A 52 -16.86 -2.60 -12.76
N ASP A 53 -16.10 -1.51 -12.72
CA ASP A 53 -15.22 -1.05 -13.79
C ASP A 53 -13.86 -0.55 -13.23
N TRP A 54 -13.10 0.19 -14.05
CA TRP A 54 -11.79 0.74 -13.68
C TRP A 54 -11.86 2.09 -12.96
N GLY A 55 -13.06 2.51 -12.54
CA GLY A 55 -13.31 3.78 -11.85
C GLY A 55 -12.50 3.98 -10.57
N PHE A 56 -12.01 2.90 -9.95
CA PHE A 56 -11.11 2.97 -8.80
C PHE A 56 -9.81 3.73 -9.11
N LEU A 57 -9.34 3.74 -10.36
CA LEU A 57 -8.13 4.49 -10.74
C LEU A 57 -8.25 6.00 -10.52
N GLN A 58 -9.47 6.55 -10.45
CA GLN A 58 -9.69 7.97 -10.13
C GLN A 58 -9.17 8.32 -8.73
N ILE A 59 -9.31 7.40 -7.78
CA ILE A 59 -8.73 7.55 -6.43
C ILE A 59 -7.21 7.52 -6.51
N VAL A 60 -6.66 6.62 -7.33
CA VAL A 60 -5.21 6.46 -7.52
C VAL A 60 -4.60 7.71 -8.17
N LEU A 61 -5.31 8.38 -9.08
CA LEU A 61 -4.91 9.69 -9.59
C LEU A 61 -4.88 10.75 -8.47
N GLY A 62 -5.85 10.71 -7.55
CA GLY A 62 -5.82 11.49 -6.32
C GLY A 62 -4.57 11.16 -5.47
N TYR A 63 -4.19 9.89 -5.40
CA TYR A 63 -2.98 9.48 -4.68
C TYR A 63 -1.69 10.07 -5.28
N LEU A 64 -1.62 10.20 -6.60
CA LEU A 64 -0.49 10.87 -7.26
C LEU A 64 -0.46 12.37 -6.91
N LEU A 65 -1.61 13.04 -6.96
CA LEU A 65 -1.72 14.46 -6.62
C LEU A 65 -1.31 14.71 -5.16
N GLY A 66 -1.78 13.88 -4.23
CA GLY A 66 -1.42 13.98 -2.82
C GLY A 66 0.08 13.84 -2.58
N ARG A 67 0.76 12.92 -3.29
CA ARG A 67 2.23 12.78 -3.23
C ARG A 67 2.95 14.04 -3.69
N VAL A 68 2.48 14.66 -4.77
CA VAL A 68 3.03 15.95 -5.25
C VAL A 68 2.88 17.03 -4.17
N VAL A 69 1.70 17.13 -3.55
CA VAL A 69 1.46 18.09 -2.46
C VAL A 69 2.39 17.83 -1.26
N VAL A 70 2.57 16.57 -0.85
CA VAL A 70 3.49 16.18 0.23
C VAL A 70 4.93 16.57 -0.12
N CYS A 71 5.38 16.34 -1.37
CA CYS A 71 6.72 16.70 -1.83
C CYS A 71 7.01 18.21 -1.80
N ILE A 72 6.01 19.03 -2.08
CA ILE A 72 6.13 20.49 -2.16
C ILE A 72 5.97 21.12 -0.78
N LEU A 73 4.97 20.70 0.00
CA LEU A 73 4.60 21.37 1.25
C LEU A 73 5.19 20.72 2.51
N PHE A 74 5.23 19.39 2.60
CA PHE A 74 5.53 18.69 3.85
C PHE A 74 7.01 18.33 3.94
N LEU A 75 7.54 17.63 2.93
CA LEU A 75 8.93 17.16 2.95
C LEU A 75 9.97 18.26 3.22
N PRO A 76 9.92 19.46 2.59
CA PRO A 76 10.94 20.49 2.85
C PRO A 76 10.94 20.95 4.30
N ARG A 77 9.75 21.04 4.92
CA ARG A 77 9.61 21.47 6.31
C ARG A 77 10.07 20.38 7.28
N TYR A 78 9.83 19.10 6.97
CA TYR A 78 10.39 18.00 7.76
C TYR A 78 11.93 17.99 7.72
N PHE A 79 12.53 18.15 6.55
CA PHE A 79 13.99 18.20 6.41
C PHE A 79 14.64 19.44 7.05
N ARG A 80 13.91 20.55 7.18
CA ARG A 80 14.34 21.73 7.96
C ARG A 80 14.10 21.60 9.47
N GLY A 81 13.47 20.53 9.93
CA GLY A 81 13.09 20.35 11.35
C GLY A 81 11.93 21.25 11.81
N GLU A 82 11.22 21.88 10.87
CA GLU A 82 10.11 22.81 11.14
C GLU A 82 8.80 22.08 11.44
N LEU A 83 8.62 20.87 10.91
CA LEU A 83 7.45 20.05 11.18
C LEU A 83 7.72 19.08 12.32
N LEU A 84 6.89 19.24 13.34
CA LEU A 84 6.68 18.24 14.36
C LEU A 84 5.66 17.22 13.85
N THR A 85 5.81 15.98 14.28
CA THR A 85 4.80 14.94 14.05
C THR A 85 3.46 15.39 14.65
N ALA A 86 2.33 14.91 14.13
CA ALA A 86 1.00 15.35 14.59
C ALA A 86 0.86 15.27 16.12
N TYR A 87 1.42 14.22 16.73
CA TYR A 87 1.44 14.01 18.18
C TYR A 87 2.31 15.03 18.90
N GLN A 88 3.50 15.32 18.40
CA GLN A 88 4.36 16.35 18.98
C GLN A 88 3.73 17.75 18.92
N VAL A 89 2.95 18.06 17.87
CA VAL A 89 2.14 19.29 17.82
C VAL A 89 1.08 19.28 18.93
N ILE A 90 0.37 18.16 19.11
CA ILE A 90 -0.62 18.01 20.18
C ILE A 90 0.04 18.19 21.56
N GLY A 91 1.21 17.60 21.77
CA GLY A 91 1.95 17.71 23.03
C GLY A 91 2.43 19.12 23.33
N ARG A 92 2.93 19.86 22.33
CA ARG A 92 3.34 21.26 22.52
C ARG A 92 2.15 22.19 22.74
N ARG A 93 1.03 21.99 22.03
CA ARG A 93 -0.11 22.92 22.06
C ARG A 93 -1.10 22.65 23.19
N PHE A 94 -1.33 21.39 23.54
CA PHE A 94 -2.35 20.96 24.49
C PHE A 94 -1.77 20.23 25.72
N GLY A 95 -0.46 20.06 25.76
CA GLY A 95 0.25 19.49 26.91
C GLY A 95 0.40 17.95 26.87
N PRO A 96 1.16 17.41 27.83
CA PRO A 96 1.57 16.00 27.85
C PRO A 96 0.41 15.02 28.04
N ARG A 97 -0.67 15.41 28.73
CA ARG A 97 -1.84 14.54 28.95
C ARG A 97 -2.55 14.20 27.63
N LEU A 98 -2.81 15.21 26.79
CA LEU A 98 -3.48 14.99 25.51
C LEU A 98 -2.56 14.29 24.51
N HIS A 99 -1.24 14.55 24.58
CA HIS A 99 -0.24 13.77 23.83
C HIS A 99 -0.34 12.28 24.14
N THR A 100 -0.29 11.89 25.43
CA THR A 100 -0.33 10.49 25.83
C THR A 100 -1.66 9.83 25.44
N LEU A 101 -2.79 10.51 25.62
CA LEU A 101 -4.10 9.98 25.22
C LEU A 101 -4.19 9.74 23.71
N THR A 102 -3.78 10.72 22.91
CA THR A 102 -3.84 10.62 21.44
C THR A 102 -2.86 9.59 20.88
N ALA A 103 -1.66 9.49 21.47
CA ALA A 103 -0.70 8.43 21.15
C ALA A 103 -1.25 7.04 21.51
N PHE A 104 -1.88 6.88 22.68
CA PHE A 104 -2.51 5.62 23.09
C PHE A 104 -3.65 5.22 22.14
N LEU A 105 -4.59 6.13 21.87
CA LEU A 105 -5.71 5.88 20.96
C LEU A 105 -5.22 5.53 19.56
N PHE A 106 -4.18 6.20 19.06
CA PHE A 106 -3.55 5.87 17.80
C PHE A 106 -2.98 4.45 17.79
N LEU A 107 -2.18 4.09 18.80
CA LEU A 107 -1.59 2.76 18.91
C LEU A 107 -2.66 1.67 18.99
N PHE A 108 -3.73 1.91 19.74
CA PHE A 108 -4.85 0.97 19.87
C PHE A 108 -5.59 0.78 18.53
N LEU A 109 -6.01 1.87 17.87
CA LEU A 109 -6.69 1.80 16.59
C LEU A 109 -5.79 1.19 15.50
N ARG A 110 -4.48 1.48 15.53
CA ARG A 110 -3.50 0.87 14.63
C ARG A 110 -3.39 -0.63 14.87
N ALA A 111 -3.28 -1.07 16.12
CA ALA A 111 -3.23 -2.49 16.46
C ALA A 111 -4.50 -3.23 15.99
N ALA A 112 -5.68 -2.64 16.18
CA ALA A 112 -6.94 -3.21 15.70
C ALA A 112 -6.96 -3.33 14.16
N ALA A 113 -6.51 -2.30 13.44
CA ALA A 113 -6.44 -2.31 11.98
C ALA A 113 -5.45 -3.37 11.44
N GLU A 114 -4.28 -3.52 12.07
CA GLU A 114 -3.34 -4.59 11.71
C GLU A 114 -3.92 -5.98 12.01
N GLY A 115 -4.72 -6.14 13.07
CA GLY A 115 -5.42 -7.39 13.37
C GLY A 115 -6.35 -7.84 12.23
N VAL A 116 -7.11 -6.91 11.64
CA VAL A 116 -7.96 -7.19 10.46
C VAL A 116 -7.11 -7.64 9.26
N ARG A 117 -5.95 -7.01 9.05
CA ARG A 117 -5.04 -7.40 7.95
C ARG A 117 -4.44 -8.79 8.16
N VAL A 118 -4.02 -9.13 9.38
CA VAL A 118 -3.48 -10.46 9.71
C VAL A 118 -4.56 -11.53 9.50
N PHE A 119 -5.80 -11.25 9.90
CA PHE A 119 -6.92 -12.14 9.62
C PHE A 119 -7.20 -12.33 8.13
N ALA A 120 -7.14 -11.26 7.33
CA ALA A 120 -7.26 -11.38 5.87
C ALA A 120 -6.16 -12.26 5.27
N VAL A 121 -4.92 -12.15 5.76
CA VAL A 121 -3.81 -13.03 5.35
C VAL A 121 -4.07 -14.49 5.75
N SER A 122 -4.60 -14.75 6.96
CA SER A 122 -4.81 -16.12 7.42
C SER A 122 -5.82 -16.88 6.56
N ILE A 123 -6.87 -16.21 6.07
CA ILE A 123 -7.82 -16.80 5.13
C ILE A 123 -7.10 -17.28 3.87
N ILE A 124 -6.22 -16.46 3.29
CA ILE A 124 -5.46 -16.81 2.08
C ILE A 124 -4.56 -18.02 2.34
N VAL A 125 -3.84 -18.01 3.45
CA VAL A 125 -2.95 -19.11 3.82
C VAL A 125 -3.73 -20.40 4.09
N GLY A 126 -4.90 -20.28 4.74
CA GLY A 126 -5.81 -21.40 4.98
C GLY A 126 -6.29 -22.04 3.66
N ILE A 127 -6.67 -21.24 2.67
CA ILE A 127 -7.05 -21.73 1.34
C ILE A 127 -5.87 -22.36 0.60
N ALA A 128 -4.68 -21.75 0.67
CA ALA A 128 -3.51 -22.19 -0.09
C ALA A 128 -2.84 -23.46 0.46
N ILE A 129 -2.75 -23.59 1.79
CA ILE A 129 -2.00 -24.67 2.46
C ILE A 129 -2.95 -25.70 3.09
N GLY A 130 -4.25 -25.40 3.23
CA GLY A 130 -5.22 -26.29 3.89
C GLY A 130 -5.06 -26.35 5.42
N THR A 131 -4.36 -25.37 6.01
CA THR A 131 -4.15 -25.26 7.46
C THR A 131 -5.31 -24.55 8.16
N GLN A 132 -5.60 -24.91 9.41
CA GLN A 132 -6.56 -24.17 10.25
C GLN A 132 -6.08 -22.73 10.52
N ASP A 133 -6.99 -21.75 10.41
CA ASP A 133 -6.69 -20.31 10.45
C ASP A 133 -5.81 -19.88 11.64
N LEU A 134 -6.03 -20.46 12.83
CA LEU A 134 -5.29 -20.14 14.05
C LEU A 134 -3.79 -20.48 13.98
N VAL A 135 -3.42 -21.59 13.34
CA VAL A 135 -2.02 -22.02 13.24
C VAL A 135 -1.25 -21.09 12.31
N SER A 136 -1.87 -20.69 11.20
CA SER A 136 -1.30 -19.72 10.26
C SER A 136 -1.07 -18.36 10.90
N ILE A 137 -2.05 -17.87 11.68
CA ILE A 137 -1.92 -16.62 12.43
C ILE A 137 -0.74 -16.68 13.40
N ALA A 138 -0.62 -17.76 14.17
CA ALA A 138 0.46 -17.93 15.14
C ALA A 138 1.85 -17.91 14.47
N ILE A 139 2.01 -18.63 13.35
CA ILE A 139 3.27 -18.66 12.59
C ILE A 139 3.62 -17.26 12.06
N ILE A 140 2.66 -16.56 11.43
CA ILE A 140 2.86 -15.21 10.90
C ILE A 140 3.27 -14.25 12.02
N CYS A 141 2.56 -14.25 13.16
CA CYS A 141 2.86 -13.39 14.29
C CYS A 141 4.27 -13.64 14.86
N VAL A 142 4.64 -14.91 15.07
CA VAL A 142 5.96 -15.28 15.62
C VAL A 142 7.09 -14.85 14.68
N LEU A 143 6.97 -15.17 13.38
CA LEU A 143 7.96 -14.76 12.38
C LEU A 143 8.09 -13.23 12.33
N THR A 144 6.96 -12.52 12.36
CA THR A 144 6.90 -11.04 12.33
C THR A 144 7.60 -10.41 13.53
N LEU A 145 7.33 -10.93 14.74
CA LEU A 145 7.95 -10.47 15.97
C LEU A 145 9.47 -10.63 15.92
N ILE A 146 9.95 -11.80 15.51
CA ILE A 146 11.39 -12.13 15.46
C ILE A 146 12.15 -11.17 14.55
N TYR A 147 11.68 -10.91 13.33
CA TYR A 147 12.44 -10.05 12.41
C TYR A 147 12.31 -8.56 12.73
N THR A 148 11.21 -8.14 13.37
CA THR A 148 10.99 -6.73 13.70
C THR A 148 11.84 -6.30 14.90
N LEU A 149 11.99 -7.16 15.92
CA LEU A 149 12.80 -6.85 17.10
C LEU A 149 14.31 -6.77 16.82
N GLU A 150 14.81 -7.56 15.86
CA GLU A 150 16.25 -7.66 15.60
C GLU A 150 16.81 -6.60 14.63
N GLY A 151 15.96 -5.97 13.79
CA GLY A 151 16.43 -5.32 12.57
C GLY A 151 16.21 -3.80 12.41
N GLY A 152 15.34 -3.18 13.22
CA GLY A 152 15.03 -1.75 13.11
C GLY A 152 14.46 -1.32 11.75
N MET A 153 14.44 -0.01 11.46
CA MET A 153 13.82 0.53 10.23
C MET A 153 14.47 0.01 8.95
N THR A 154 15.79 -0.20 8.94
CA THR A 154 16.49 -0.75 7.77
C THR A 154 15.97 -2.12 7.40
N ALA A 155 15.83 -3.02 8.38
CA ALA A 155 15.31 -4.35 8.11
C ALA A 155 13.86 -4.30 7.61
N VAL A 156 13.02 -3.46 8.20
CA VAL A 156 11.62 -3.26 7.77
C VAL A 156 11.55 -2.85 6.30
N ILE A 157 12.36 -1.88 5.87
CA ILE A 157 12.38 -1.44 4.47
C ILE A 157 12.81 -2.58 3.54
N TRP A 158 13.85 -3.34 3.90
CA TRP A 158 14.31 -4.44 3.07
C TRP A 158 13.33 -5.61 3.02
N THR A 159 12.62 -5.91 4.12
CA THR A 159 11.53 -6.89 4.10
C THR A 159 10.36 -6.42 3.22
N ASP A 160 10.03 -5.13 3.29
CA ASP A 160 8.99 -4.53 2.44
C ASP A 160 9.37 -4.61 0.94
N VAL A 161 10.64 -4.41 0.59
CA VAL A 161 11.15 -4.58 -0.78
C VAL A 161 10.93 -6.01 -1.28
N VAL A 162 11.28 -7.01 -0.48
CA VAL A 162 11.08 -8.42 -0.84
C VAL A 162 9.58 -8.71 -1.01
N GLN A 163 8.75 -8.23 -0.09
CA GLN A 163 7.30 -8.36 -0.16
C GLN A 163 6.73 -7.73 -1.45
N MET A 164 7.19 -6.53 -1.82
CA MET A 164 6.78 -5.88 -3.07
C MET A 164 7.13 -6.71 -4.31
N ILE A 165 8.34 -7.28 -4.36
CA ILE A 165 8.76 -8.11 -5.48
C ILE A 165 7.86 -9.34 -5.58
N LEU A 166 7.56 -9.99 -4.46
CA LEU A 166 6.66 -11.15 -4.42
C LEU A 166 5.25 -10.79 -4.91
N TYR A 167 4.70 -9.65 -4.47
CA TYR A 167 3.40 -9.18 -4.95
C TYR A 167 3.41 -8.89 -6.45
N LEU A 168 4.43 -8.19 -6.96
CA LEU A 168 4.53 -7.88 -8.39
C LEU A 168 4.64 -9.16 -9.23
N VAL A 169 5.52 -10.10 -8.85
CA VAL A 169 5.69 -11.37 -9.56
C VAL A 169 4.40 -12.18 -9.54
N GLY A 170 3.74 -12.31 -8.38
CA GLY A 170 2.46 -13.01 -8.26
C GLY A 170 1.36 -12.37 -9.12
N THR A 171 1.32 -11.04 -9.17
CA THR A 171 0.37 -10.29 -9.99
C THR A 171 0.62 -10.52 -11.48
N VAL A 172 1.87 -10.42 -11.94
CA VAL A 172 2.25 -10.66 -13.33
C VAL A 172 1.95 -12.10 -13.72
N ALA A 173 2.26 -13.07 -12.86
CA ALA A 173 1.91 -14.47 -13.07
C ALA A 173 0.39 -14.66 -13.22
N GLY A 174 -0.42 -14.00 -12.38
CA GLY A 174 -1.88 -14.02 -12.49
C GLY A 174 -2.39 -13.46 -13.82
N VAL A 175 -1.85 -12.31 -14.27
CA VAL A 175 -2.17 -11.69 -15.56
C VAL A 175 -1.82 -12.62 -16.73
N LEU A 176 -0.64 -13.22 -16.72
CA LEU A 176 -0.22 -14.15 -17.77
C LEU A 176 -1.08 -15.42 -17.78
N THR A 177 -1.37 -15.98 -16.60
CA THR A 177 -2.20 -17.18 -16.46
C THR A 177 -3.61 -16.94 -17.01
N LEU A 178 -4.25 -15.81 -16.68
CA LEU A 178 -5.55 -15.45 -17.24
C LEU A 178 -5.52 -15.32 -18.77
N GLY A 179 -4.46 -14.70 -19.30
CA GLY A 179 -4.27 -14.60 -20.76
C GLY A 179 -4.12 -15.95 -21.47
N HIS A 180 -3.64 -16.98 -20.77
CA HIS A 180 -3.56 -18.34 -21.31
C HIS A 180 -4.86 -19.14 -21.12
N LEU A 181 -5.60 -18.91 -20.04
CA LEU A 181 -6.81 -19.65 -19.72
C LEU A 181 -8.05 -19.17 -20.50
N VAL A 182 -8.09 -17.91 -20.93
CA VAL A 182 -9.19 -17.38 -21.74
C VAL A 182 -8.91 -17.63 -23.23
N PRO A 183 -9.79 -18.34 -23.97
CA PRO A 183 -9.64 -18.50 -25.42
C PRO A 183 -9.58 -17.14 -26.14
N GLY A 184 -8.58 -16.95 -27.00
CA GLY A 184 -8.30 -15.65 -27.65
C GLY A 184 -7.50 -14.66 -26.78
N GLY A 185 -7.14 -15.05 -25.56
CA GLY A 185 -6.26 -14.34 -24.65
C GLY A 185 -6.68 -12.90 -24.32
N TRP A 186 -5.71 -12.03 -24.09
CA TRP A 186 -5.96 -10.65 -23.68
C TRP A 186 -6.72 -9.81 -24.72
N SER A 187 -6.65 -10.17 -26.00
CA SER A 187 -7.46 -9.52 -27.05
C SER A 187 -8.95 -9.82 -26.86
N ALA A 188 -9.30 -11.09 -26.62
CA ALA A 188 -10.68 -11.48 -26.32
C ALA A 188 -11.16 -10.89 -24.99
N ILE A 189 -10.32 -10.91 -23.95
CA ILE A 189 -10.63 -10.27 -22.66
C ILE A 189 -10.97 -8.80 -22.84
N HIS A 190 -10.12 -8.04 -23.56
CA HIS A 190 -10.34 -6.63 -23.79
C HIS A 190 -11.64 -6.38 -24.56
N GLY A 191 -11.91 -7.15 -25.62
CA GLY A 191 -13.13 -7.03 -26.42
C GLY A 191 -14.40 -7.25 -25.59
N ALA A 192 -14.46 -8.36 -24.84
CA ALA A 192 -15.60 -8.68 -23.98
C ALA A 192 -15.78 -7.66 -22.84
N ALA A 193 -14.68 -7.24 -22.21
CA ALA A 193 -14.71 -6.24 -21.15
C ALA A 193 -15.18 -4.86 -21.63
N ALA A 194 -14.78 -4.45 -22.84
CA ALA A 194 -15.21 -3.19 -23.45
C ALA A 194 -16.72 -3.21 -23.73
N GLN A 195 -17.24 -4.33 -24.28
CA GLN A 195 -18.68 -4.50 -24.50
C GLN A 195 -19.49 -4.49 -23.20
N ALA A 196 -18.92 -5.01 -22.11
CA ALA A 196 -19.52 -4.97 -20.78
C ALA A 196 -19.27 -3.64 -20.02
N HIS A 197 -18.72 -2.61 -20.68
CA HIS A 197 -18.41 -1.29 -20.10
C HIS A 197 -17.48 -1.29 -18.88
N LYS A 198 -16.68 -2.35 -18.68
CA LYS A 198 -15.84 -2.55 -17.48
C LYS A 198 -14.52 -1.76 -17.53
N LEU A 199 -14.15 -1.24 -18.69
CA LEU A 199 -12.91 -0.49 -18.88
C LEU A 199 -13.06 1.02 -18.64
N THR A 200 -14.23 1.46 -18.17
CA THR A 200 -14.48 2.87 -17.88
C THR A 200 -13.62 3.32 -16.69
N ILE A 201 -12.76 4.32 -16.92
CA ILE A 201 -11.86 4.85 -15.90
C ILE A 201 -12.44 6.09 -15.22
N ALA A 202 -13.08 6.99 -15.97
CA ALA A 202 -13.46 8.31 -15.46
C ALA A 202 -14.98 8.52 -15.49
N HIS A 203 -15.53 8.83 -14.33
CA HIS A 203 -16.94 9.12 -14.08
C HIS A 203 -17.10 10.58 -13.66
N PHE A 204 -17.31 11.49 -14.62
CA PHE A 204 -17.33 12.94 -14.37
C PHE A 204 -18.64 13.49 -13.75
N ALA A 205 -19.52 12.62 -13.26
CA ALA A 205 -20.76 13.04 -12.64
C ALA A 205 -20.49 13.89 -11.38
N PHE A 206 -21.09 15.07 -11.31
CA PHE A 206 -21.12 15.90 -10.10
C PHE A 206 -22.25 15.42 -9.18
N ASN A 207 -22.05 14.23 -8.62
CA ASN A 207 -22.99 13.60 -7.70
C ASN A 207 -22.22 12.99 -6.52
N LEU A 208 -22.77 13.11 -5.31
CA LEU A 208 -22.20 12.55 -4.08
C LEU A 208 -22.72 11.14 -3.77
N THR A 209 -23.71 10.64 -4.52
CA THR A 209 -24.31 9.31 -4.32
C THR A 209 -23.43 8.16 -4.86
N PRO A 210 -22.86 8.24 -6.08
CA PRO A 210 -22.01 7.15 -6.58
C PRO A 210 -20.70 7.05 -5.79
N THR A 211 -20.27 5.82 -5.51
CA THR A 211 -19.06 5.55 -4.71
C THR A 211 -17.78 6.10 -5.36
N TYR A 212 -17.70 6.13 -6.69
CA TYR A 212 -16.50 6.52 -7.44
C TYR A 212 -16.80 7.57 -8.52
N THR A 213 -16.90 8.84 -8.15
CA THR A 213 -16.86 9.95 -9.11
C THR A 213 -15.45 10.51 -9.26
N PHE A 214 -15.15 11.12 -10.41
CA PHE A 214 -13.83 11.68 -10.71
C PHE A 214 -13.38 12.67 -9.66
N TRP A 215 -14.26 13.60 -9.29
CA TRP A 215 -13.97 14.66 -8.33
C TRP A 215 -13.80 14.12 -6.91
N ALA A 216 -14.69 13.22 -6.48
CA ALA A 216 -14.56 12.58 -5.17
C ALA A 216 -13.28 11.73 -5.08
N GLY A 217 -12.95 11.00 -6.15
CA GLY A 217 -11.74 10.18 -6.22
C GLY A 217 -10.46 11.02 -6.20
N LEU A 218 -10.38 12.05 -7.02
CA LEU A 218 -9.20 12.92 -7.11
C LEU A 218 -8.97 13.69 -5.80
N ILE A 219 -10.00 14.33 -5.27
CA ILE A 219 -9.90 15.13 -4.04
C ILE A 219 -9.72 14.21 -2.84
N GLY A 220 -10.57 13.19 -2.70
CA GLY A 220 -10.51 12.23 -1.60
C GLY A 220 -9.18 11.47 -1.57
N GLY A 221 -8.71 10.97 -2.71
CA GLY A 221 -7.41 10.33 -2.85
C GLY A 221 -6.25 11.25 -2.48
N CYS A 222 -6.30 12.53 -2.88
CA CYS A 222 -5.30 13.52 -2.52
C CYS A 222 -5.22 13.72 -1.00
N PHE A 223 -6.35 13.95 -0.33
CA PHE A 223 -6.39 14.11 1.13
C PHE A 223 -6.00 12.82 1.87
N LEU A 224 -6.46 11.66 1.41
CA LEU A 224 -6.05 10.36 1.98
C LEU A 224 -4.54 10.17 1.91
N THR A 225 -3.93 10.56 0.80
CA THR A 225 -2.48 10.45 0.63
C THR A 225 -1.73 11.49 1.44
N MET A 226 -2.21 12.73 1.51
CA MET A 226 -1.63 13.73 2.40
C MET A 226 -1.66 13.29 3.87
N ALA A 227 -2.76 12.70 4.32
CA ALA A 227 -2.88 12.17 5.67
C ALA A 227 -1.89 11.00 5.89
N SER A 228 -1.95 9.97 5.04
CA SER A 228 -1.15 8.75 5.19
C SER A 228 0.34 8.93 4.93
N HIS A 229 0.75 9.81 4.02
CA HIS A 229 2.15 10.00 3.64
C HIS A 229 2.77 11.28 4.18
N GLY A 230 1.96 12.32 4.38
CA GLY A 230 2.40 13.59 4.92
C GLY A 230 2.35 13.69 6.44
N THR A 231 1.55 12.87 7.13
CA THR A 231 1.33 13.02 8.58
C THR A 231 1.46 11.74 9.41
N ASP A 232 1.38 10.55 8.80
CA ASP A 232 1.60 9.28 9.50
C ASP A 232 3.06 9.14 9.92
N GLN A 233 3.28 8.81 11.19
CA GLN A 233 4.61 8.71 11.79
C GLN A 233 5.53 7.74 11.04
N LEU A 234 5.04 6.54 10.73
CA LEU A 234 5.87 5.50 10.13
C LEU A 234 6.22 5.85 8.69
N MET A 235 5.31 6.49 7.96
CA MET A 235 5.57 6.92 6.59
C MET A 235 6.55 8.09 6.53
N VAL A 236 6.36 9.10 7.39
CA VAL A 236 7.29 10.24 7.49
C VAL A 236 8.69 9.78 7.91
N GLN A 237 8.80 8.83 8.86
CA GLN A 237 10.10 8.29 9.25
C GLN A 237 10.81 7.58 8.08
N ARG A 238 10.09 6.77 7.28
CA ARG A 238 10.66 6.16 6.06
C ARG A 238 11.18 7.22 5.09
N LEU A 239 10.42 8.29 4.88
CA LEU A 239 10.82 9.40 3.99
C LEU A 239 12.06 10.15 4.51
N LEU A 240 12.21 10.27 5.83
CA LEU A 240 13.37 10.88 6.50
C LEU A 240 14.60 9.97 6.58
N ALA A 241 14.45 8.67 6.30
CA ALA A 241 15.56 7.72 6.16
C ALA A 241 16.29 7.84 4.81
N ALA A 242 15.80 8.68 3.89
CA ALA A 242 16.51 9.03 2.66
C ALA A 242 17.74 9.90 2.96
N ARG A 243 18.74 9.87 2.07
CA ARG A 243 20.00 10.64 2.24
C ARG A 243 19.79 12.14 2.24
N ASN A 244 18.82 12.62 1.45
CA ASN A 244 18.51 14.03 1.30
C ASN A 244 17.06 14.22 0.80
N LEU A 245 16.61 15.48 0.80
CA LEU A 245 15.26 15.87 0.37
C LEU A 245 14.95 15.44 -1.08
N SER A 246 15.94 15.52 -1.98
CA SER A 246 15.75 15.15 -3.39
C SER A 246 15.50 13.66 -3.55
N GLU A 247 16.28 12.81 -2.86
CA GLU A 247 16.04 11.36 -2.83
C GLU A 247 14.71 11.01 -2.17
N SER A 248 14.31 11.72 -1.11
CA SER A 248 13.01 11.53 -0.46
C SER A 248 11.85 11.85 -1.41
N ARG A 249 11.95 12.96 -2.16
CA ARG A 249 10.97 13.33 -3.19
C ARG A 249 10.92 12.32 -4.33
N LEU A 250 12.08 11.88 -4.80
CA LEU A 250 12.17 10.86 -5.84
C LEU A 250 11.52 9.56 -5.37
N ALA A 251 11.82 9.10 -4.15
CA ALA A 251 11.20 7.92 -3.57
C ALA A 251 9.68 8.04 -3.51
N LEU A 252 9.16 9.17 -3.01
CA LEU A 252 7.71 9.38 -2.87
C LEU A 252 7.01 9.47 -4.22
N LEU A 253 7.55 10.21 -5.20
CA LEU A 253 6.94 10.33 -6.52
C LEU A 253 7.02 9.02 -7.32
N SER A 254 8.16 8.32 -7.27
CA SER A 254 8.32 7.02 -7.91
C SER A 254 7.39 5.96 -7.29
N SER A 255 7.14 6.01 -5.97
CA SER A 255 6.15 5.13 -5.33
C SER A 255 4.74 5.32 -5.92
N GLY A 256 4.41 6.55 -6.34
CA GLY A 256 3.16 6.89 -7.02
C GLY A 256 3.00 6.17 -8.37
N VAL A 257 4.07 6.12 -9.16
CA VAL A 257 4.05 5.41 -10.44
C VAL A 257 3.88 3.90 -10.21
N VAL A 258 4.62 3.34 -9.25
CA VAL A 258 4.56 1.91 -8.94
C VAL A 258 3.17 1.51 -8.43
N ILE A 259 2.55 2.29 -7.52
CA ILE A 259 1.20 1.98 -7.03
C ILE A 259 0.15 2.10 -8.13
N LEU A 260 0.29 3.06 -9.05
CA LEU A 260 -0.59 3.18 -10.22
C LEU A 260 -0.52 1.92 -11.11
N THR A 261 0.69 1.49 -11.45
CA THR A 261 0.90 0.27 -12.24
C THR A 261 0.33 -0.95 -11.53
N GLN A 262 0.58 -1.08 -10.21
CA GLN A 262 0.09 -2.20 -9.43
C GLN A 262 -1.44 -2.27 -9.40
N PHE A 263 -2.12 -1.15 -9.11
CA PHE A 263 -3.59 -1.13 -9.12
C PHE A 263 -4.18 -1.40 -10.50
N ALA A 264 -3.56 -0.88 -11.57
CA ALA A 264 -4.00 -1.19 -12.93
C ALA A 264 -3.89 -2.70 -13.23
N LEU A 265 -2.82 -3.36 -12.79
CA LEU A 265 -2.68 -4.81 -12.93
C LEU A 265 -3.73 -5.59 -12.12
N PHE A 266 -4.04 -5.16 -10.88
CA PHE A 266 -5.11 -5.77 -10.10
C PHE A 266 -6.48 -5.62 -10.75
N LEU A 267 -6.80 -4.44 -11.29
CA LEU A 267 -8.05 -4.23 -12.02
C LEU A 267 -8.10 -5.08 -13.29
N ALA A 268 -6.98 -5.22 -14.01
CA ALA A 268 -6.89 -6.11 -15.17
C ALA A 268 -7.16 -7.57 -14.81
N ILE A 269 -6.63 -8.06 -13.68
CA ILE A 269 -6.97 -9.40 -13.15
C ILE A 269 -8.47 -9.51 -12.89
N GLY A 270 -9.08 -8.52 -12.22
CA GLY A 270 -10.52 -8.52 -11.92
C GLY A 270 -11.40 -8.56 -13.16
N THR A 271 -11.07 -7.74 -14.16
CA THR A 271 -11.75 -7.75 -15.47
C THR A 271 -11.52 -9.06 -16.23
N GLY A 272 -10.31 -9.62 -16.20
CA GLY A 272 -9.99 -10.91 -16.81
C GLY A 272 -10.76 -12.06 -16.17
N LEU A 273 -10.87 -12.06 -14.83
CA LEU A 273 -11.67 -13.04 -14.09
C LEU A 273 -13.16 -12.94 -14.47
N TYR A 274 -13.70 -11.72 -14.62
CA TYR A 274 -15.07 -11.54 -15.08
C TYR A 274 -15.30 -12.22 -16.43
N VAL A 275 -14.43 -11.95 -17.42
CA VAL A 275 -14.56 -12.54 -18.75
C VAL A 275 -14.40 -14.06 -18.70
N PHE A 276 -13.43 -14.57 -17.94
CA PHE A 276 -13.20 -16.00 -17.77
C PHE A 276 -14.45 -16.72 -17.25
N TYR A 277 -15.05 -16.23 -16.16
CA TYR A 277 -16.25 -16.84 -15.57
C TYR A 277 -17.52 -16.63 -16.40
N SER A 278 -17.68 -15.48 -17.06
CA SER A 278 -18.80 -15.24 -17.97
C SER A 278 -18.75 -16.13 -19.21
N SER A 279 -17.55 -16.39 -19.74
CA SER A 279 -17.36 -17.28 -20.89
C SER A 279 -17.58 -18.75 -20.52
N ALA A 280 -17.17 -19.16 -19.33
CA ALA A 280 -17.42 -20.50 -18.81
C ALA A 280 -18.92 -20.76 -18.59
N ALA A 281 -19.66 -19.77 -18.07
CA ALA A 281 -21.11 -19.88 -17.88
C ALA A 281 -21.91 -19.88 -19.19
N ALA A 282 -21.36 -19.30 -20.27
CA ALA A 282 -21.99 -19.32 -21.60
C ALA A 282 -21.74 -20.64 -22.37
N GLY A 283 -20.80 -21.47 -21.92
CA GLY A 283 -20.47 -22.77 -22.50
C GLY A 283 -21.10 -23.98 -21.81
N SER A 284 -21.89 -23.76 -20.74
CA SER A 284 -22.68 -24.76 -20.02
C SER A 284 -24.17 -24.59 -20.30
#